data_AF-A0A832IX11-F1
#
_entry.id   AF-A0A832IX11-F1
#
_cell.length_a   1.000
_cell.length_b   1.000
_cell.length_c   1.000
_cell.angle_alpha   90.00
_cell.angle_beta   90.00
_cell.angle_gamma   90.00
#
_symmetry.space_group_name_H-M   'P 1'
#
loop_
_entity.id
_entity.type
_entity.pdbx_description
1 polymer ?
#
loop_
_entity_poly.entity_id
_entity_poly.type
_entity_poly.pdbx_seq_one_letter_code
_entity_poly.pdbx_strand_id
1 'polypeptide(L)'
;MTLKRPGGIWLVLMLASGAALMIKLLSPSVVQVVVTDDVVHVYQIPNVYTAGDVLSICLFSAALGVSAYRGLTGERVLLAKGVGKDIIVTLLKEDELRIYKLIEGSGPISQAEIAKVTGFSKSKLSGVLDVLEAYGLITRRRRGRENIIACSGT
;
A
#
# COMPACT_ATOMS: atom_id res chain seq x y z
N MET A 1 11.96 17.27 13.30
CA MET A 1 11.79 16.37 14.46
C MET A 1 10.88 15.22 14.04
N THR A 2 11.46 14.02 13.93
CA THR A 2 10.83 12.69 13.75
C THR A 2 9.72 12.54 12.69
N LEU A 3 10.09 12.53 11.41
CA LEU A 3 9.25 11.91 10.38
C LEU A 3 9.36 10.38 10.56
N LYS A 4 8.52 9.83 11.45
CA LYS A 4 8.43 8.38 11.71
C LYS A 4 8.10 7.69 10.39
N ARG A 5 9.08 7.02 9.78
CA ARG A 5 8.99 6.39 8.45
C ARG A 5 7.74 5.49 8.41
N PRO A 6 6.66 5.88 7.70
CA PRO A 6 5.38 5.18 7.78
C PRO A 6 5.44 3.76 7.20
N GLY A 7 6.44 3.47 6.34
CA GLY A 7 6.61 2.14 5.74
C GLY A 7 6.99 1.03 6.73
N GLY A 8 7.73 1.33 7.80
CA GLY A 8 8.21 0.31 8.73
C GLY A 8 7.08 -0.39 9.50
N ILE A 9 6.02 0.34 9.84
CA ILE A 9 4.88 -0.19 10.60
C ILE A 9 4.11 -1.23 9.75
N TRP A 10 3.93 -0.96 8.46
CA TRP A 10 3.23 -1.88 7.55
C TRP A 10 4.02 -3.16 7.30
N LEU A 11 5.35 -3.06 7.22
CA LEU A 11 6.23 -4.22 7.04
C LEU A 11 6.23 -5.13 8.28
N VAL A 12 6.25 -4.54 9.48
CA VAL A 12 6.11 -5.30 10.74
C VAL A 12 4.74 -5.98 10.83
N LEU A 13 3.66 -5.27 10.45
CA LEU A 13 2.30 -5.84 10.43
C LEU A 13 2.17 -6.99 9.42
N MET A 14 2.80 -6.88 8.25
CA MET A 14 2.84 -7.93 7.23
C MET A 14 3.52 -9.19 7.76
N LEU A 15 4.70 -9.03 8.39
CA LEU A 15 5.44 -10.14 8.99
C LEU A 15 4.65 -10.82 10.10
N ALA A 16 4.02 -10.04 10.99
CA ALA A 16 3.21 -10.57 12.08
C ALA A 16 1.97 -11.34 11.58
N SER A 17 1.28 -10.80 10.58
CA SER A 17 0.10 -11.46 9.99
C SER A 17 0.47 -12.74 9.24
N GLY A 18 1.59 -12.73 8.51
CA GLY A 18 2.10 -13.91 7.80
C GLY A 18 2.51 -15.03 8.75
N ALA A 19 3.19 -14.70 9.85
CA ALA A 19 3.55 -15.67 10.88
C ALA A 19 2.32 -16.31 11.53
N ALA A 20 1.30 -15.51 11.88
CA ALA A 20 0.06 -16.02 12.46
C ALA A 20 -0.70 -16.96 11.51
N LEU A 21 -0.78 -16.61 10.23
CA LEU A 21 -1.40 -17.43 9.19
C LEU A 21 -0.64 -18.75 8.98
N MET A 22 0.70 -18.69 9.01
CA MET A 22 1.55 -19.86 8.90
C MET A 22 1.34 -20.82 10.09
N ILE A 23 1.28 -20.30 11.32
CA ILE A 23 1.00 -21.13 12.50
C ILE A 23 -0.38 -21.79 12.38
N LYS A 24 -1.42 -21.05 11.99
CA LYS A 24 -2.78 -21.57 11.79
C LYS A 24 -2.89 -22.67 10.73
N LEU A 25 -2.08 -22.60 9.68
CA LEU A 25 -2.01 -23.65 8.64
C LEU A 25 -1.27 -24.91 9.10
N LEU A 26 -0.26 -24.75 9.97
CA LEU A 26 0.56 -25.86 10.44
C LEU A 26 -0.05 -26.61 11.63
N SER A 27 -0.96 -25.99 12.38
CA SER A 27 -1.65 -26.62 13.51
C SER A 27 -3.13 -26.89 13.17
N PRO A 28 -3.48 -28.02 12.52
CA PRO A 28 -4.88 -28.38 12.34
C PRO A 28 -5.55 -28.58 13.71
N SER A 29 -6.70 -27.95 13.94
CA SER A 29 -7.50 -28.10 15.16
C SER A 29 -8.23 -29.44 15.13
N VAL A 30 -8.00 -30.29 16.12
CA VAL A 30 -8.56 -31.65 16.20
C VAL A 30 -9.55 -31.73 17.35
N VAL A 31 -10.81 -31.33 17.17
CA VAL A 31 -11.85 -31.67 18.16
C VAL A 31 -13.23 -31.83 17.53
N GLN A 32 -13.79 -33.04 17.62
CA GLN A 32 -15.24 -33.25 17.76
C GLN A 32 -15.49 -34.51 18.60
N VAL A 33 -16.38 -34.41 19.59
CA VAL A 33 -16.81 -35.50 20.46
C VAL A 33 -18.19 -35.96 19.99
N VAL A 34 -18.34 -37.24 19.67
CA VAL A 34 -19.64 -37.87 19.37
C VAL A 34 -19.98 -38.80 20.53
N VAL A 35 -21.15 -38.60 21.12
CA VAL A 35 -21.69 -39.45 22.19
C VAL A 35 -22.73 -40.35 21.56
N THR A 36 -22.51 -41.66 21.61
CA THR A 36 -23.51 -42.67 21.23
C THR A 36 -23.64 -43.70 22.34
N ASP A 37 -24.83 -43.71 22.92
CA ASP A 37 -25.53 -44.72 23.74
C ASP A 37 -24.87 -45.30 25.01
N ASP A 38 -23.58 -45.10 25.28
CA ASP A 38 -22.87 -45.16 26.61
C ASP A 38 -21.35 -45.39 26.49
N VAL A 39 -20.77 -45.40 25.27
CA VAL A 39 -19.32 -45.61 25.08
C VAL A 39 -18.73 -44.53 24.18
N VAL A 40 -17.71 -43.83 24.70
CA VAL A 40 -17.02 -42.75 23.99
C VAL A 40 -15.98 -43.35 23.03
N HIS A 41 -16.36 -43.54 21.77
CA HIS A 41 -15.41 -43.89 20.71
C HIS A 41 -14.84 -42.64 20.05
N VAL A 42 -13.54 -42.42 20.23
CA VAL A 42 -12.80 -41.30 19.65
C VAL A 42 -12.34 -41.68 18.24
N TYR A 43 -13.08 -41.27 17.21
CA TYR A 43 -12.63 -41.37 15.81
C TYR A 43 -11.93 -40.10 15.37
N GLN A 44 -10.67 -40.23 14.96
CA GLN A 44 -9.87 -39.13 14.42
C GLN A 44 -10.02 -39.10 12.89
N ILE A 45 -10.73 -38.11 12.35
CA ILE A 45 -10.65 -37.81 10.92
C ILE A 45 -9.54 -36.77 10.76
N PRO A 46 -8.39 -37.13 10.16
CA PRO A 46 -7.36 -36.14 9.87
C PRO A 46 -7.89 -35.12 8.84
N ASN A 47 -7.47 -33.86 9.00
CA ASN A 47 -7.56 -32.82 7.96
C ASN A 47 -8.91 -32.09 7.76
N VAL A 48 -9.73 -31.93 8.81
CA VAL A 48 -10.94 -31.09 8.73
C VAL A 48 -10.69 -29.73 9.39
N TYR A 49 -10.69 -28.66 8.59
CA TYR A 49 -10.61 -27.29 9.11
C TYR A 49 -11.92 -26.92 9.80
N THR A 50 -11.84 -26.39 11.02
CA THR A 50 -13.03 -25.87 11.72
C THR A 50 -13.47 -24.56 11.05
N ALA A 51 -14.77 -24.24 11.05
CA ALA A 51 -15.28 -22.97 10.52
C ALA A 51 -14.55 -21.74 11.11
N GLY A 52 -14.15 -21.81 12.39
CA GLY A 52 -13.34 -20.79 13.04
C GLY A 52 -11.92 -20.63 12.47
N ASP A 53 -11.30 -21.72 12.00
CA ASP A 53 -9.98 -21.65 11.35
C ASP A 53 -10.07 -20.98 9.99
N VAL A 54 -11.09 -21.33 9.20
CA VAL A 54 -11.36 -20.70 7.89
C VAL A 54 -11.56 -19.19 8.04
N LEU A 55 -12.36 -18.75 9.03
CA LEU A 55 -12.56 -17.32 9.30
C LEU A 55 -11.24 -16.61 9.66
N SER A 56 -10.40 -17.24 10.48
CA SER A 56 -9.11 -16.65 10.85
C SER A 56 -8.16 -16.53 9.65
N ILE A 57 -8.11 -17.53 8.77
CA ILE A 57 -7.30 -17.51 7.55
C ILE A 57 -7.77 -16.40 6.59
N CYS A 58 -9.09 -16.23 6.43
CA CYS A 58 -9.65 -15.15 5.62
C CYS A 58 -9.25 -13.77 6.16
N LEU A 59 -9.32 -13.56 7.47
CA LEU A 59 -8.94 -12.29 8.10
C LEU A 59 -7.45 -11.99 7.94
N PHE A 60 -6.58 -12.97 8.23
CA PHE A 60 -5.14 -12.77 8.13
C PHE A 60 -4.66 -12.61 6.68
N SER A 61 -5.26 -13.31 5.71
CA SER A 61 -4.91 -13.15 4.30
C SER A 61 -5.29 -11.77 3.75
N ALA A 62 -6.48 -11.25 4.12
CA ALA A 62 -6.89 -9.90 3.78
C ALA A 62 -5.97 -8.84 4.40
N ALA A 63 -5.64 -8.99 5.69
CA ALA A 63 -4.73 -8.09 6.40
C ALA A 63 -3.32 -8.09 5.76
N LEU A 64 -2.80 -9.26 5.40
CA LEU A 64 -1.52 -9.41 4.73
C LEU A 64 -1.53 -8.71 3.37
N GLY A 65 -2.57 -8.92 2.55
CA GLY A 65 -2.71 -8.25 1.25
C GLY A 65 -2.69 -6.72 1.34
N VAL A 66 -3.43 -6.14 2.28
CA VAL A 66 -3.46 -4.68 2.48
C VAL A 66 -2.10 -4.15 2.95
N SER A 67 -1.47 -4.84 3.90
CA SER A 67 -0.17 -4.45 4.43
C SER A 67 0.94 -4.51 3.37
N ALA A 68 0.97 -5.56 2.55
CA ALA A 68 1.92 -5.74 1.47
C ALA A 68 1.77 -4.64 0.39
N TYR A 69 0.53 -4.35 -0.03
CA TYR A 69 0.24 -3.30 -1.01
C TYR A 69 0.75 -1.93 -0.55
N ARG A 70 0.50 -1.58 0.72
CA ARG A 70 0.96 -0.30 1.28
C ARG A 70 2.47 -0.25 1.51
N GLY A 71 3.07 -1.37 1.94
CA GLY A 71 4.52 -1.49 2.13
C GLY A 71 5.29 -1.31 0.84
N LEU A 72 4.92 -2.05 -0.22
CA LEU A 72 5.60 -2.00 -1.53
C LEU A 72 5.55 -0.59 -2.15
N THR A 73 4.42 0.09 -2.02
CA THR A 73 4.25 1.45 -2.56
C THR A 73 5.17 2.45 -1.84
N GLY A 74 5.36 2.29 -0.52
CA GLY A 74 6.27 3.13 0.27
C GLY A 74 7.74 2.86 0.00
N GLU A 75 8.10 1.63 -0.33
CA GLU A 75 9.50 1.24 -0.63
C GLU A 75 9.97 1.78 -1.98
N ARG A 76 9.08 1.83 -2.99
CA ARG A 76 9.33 2.53 -4.26
C ARG A 76 9.72 4.00 -4.05
N VAL A 77 9.05 4.67 -3.11
CA VAL A 77 9.34 6.06 -2.74
C VAL A 77 10.69 6.21 -2.05
N LEU A 78 11.08 5.24 -1.22
CA LEU A 78 12.38 5.22 -0.54
C LEU A 78 13.54 4.98 -1.52
N LEU A 79 13.36 4.04 -2.46
CA LEU A 79 14.34 3.80 -3.53
C LEU A 79 14.50 5.04 -4.42
N ALA A 80 13.39 5.67 -4.81
CA ALA A 80 13.43 6.88 -5.63
C ALA A 80 14.16 8.06 -4.94
N LYS A 81 14.11 8.18 -3.61
CA LYS A 81 14.83 9.26 -2.90
C LYS A 81 16.35 9.13 -2.92
N GLY A 82 16.90 7.96 -3.20
CA GLY A 82 18.35 7.72 -3.26
C GLY A 82 18.92 7.65 -4.68
N VAL A 83 18.07 7.70 -5.71
CA VAL A 83 18.44 7.43 -7.09
C VAL A 83 18.25 8.70 -7.93
N GLY A 84 19.15 8.95 -8.90
CA GLY A 84 19.12 10.13 -9.77
C GLY A 84 17.79 10.31 -10.52
N LYS A 85 17.45 11.58 -10.84
CA LYS A 85 16.18 12.03 -11.41
C LYS A 85 15.71 11.19 -12.61
N ASP A 86 16.65 10.76 -13.45
CA ASP A 86 16.39 10.04 -14.71
C ASP A 86 15.79 8.64 -14.51
N ILE A 87 16.22 7.93 -13.47
CA ILE A 87 15.70 6.58 -13.16
C ILE A 87 14.31 6.70 -12.54
N ILE A 88 14.05 7.76 -11.77
CA ILE A 88 12.73 8.03 -11.20
C ILE A 88 11.72 8.23 -12.33
N VAL A 89 12.05 9.04 -13.35
CA VAL A 89 11.19 9.27 -14.53
C VAL A 89 10.85 7.94 -15.24
N THR A 90 11.75 6.97 -15.22
CA THR A 90 11.51 5.64 -15.82
C THR A 90 10.58 4.76 -14.97
N LEU A 91 10.50 5.02 -13.65
CA LEU A 91 9.62 4.32 -12.71
C LEU A 91 8.18 4.88 -12.66
N LEU A 92 7.97 6.09 -13.18
CA LEU A 92 6.67 6.74 -13.22
C LEU A 92 5.72 6.00 -14.17
N LYS A 93 4.45 5.92 -13.79
CA LYS A 93 3.39 5.45 -14.69
C LYS A 93 3.16 6.47 -15.82
N GLU A 94 2.55 6.04 -16.94
CA GLU A 94 2.25 6.94 -18.07
C GLU A 94 1.48 8.21 -17.64
N ASP A 95 0.50 8.06 -16.74
CA ASP A 95 -0.27 9.19 -16.20
C ASP A 95 0.59 10.17 -15.38
N GLU A 96 1.52 9.64 -14.57
CA GLU A 96 2.41 10.42 -13.71
C GLU A 96 3.46 11.15 -14.55
N LEU A 97 3.98 10.48 -15.57
CA LEU A 97 4.97 11.01 -16.50
C LEU A 97 4.39 12.12 -17.39
N ARG A 98 3.13 12.00 -17.82
CA ARG A 98 2.42 13.10 -18.51
C ARG A 98 2.32 14.35 -17.64
N ILE A 99 1.96 14.20 -16.37
CA ILE A 99 1.88 15.34 -15.44
C ILE A 99 3.26 15.93 -15.18
N TYR A 100 4.28 15.09 -14.96
CA TYR A 100 5.65 15.56 -14.72
C TYR A 100 6.19 16.37 -15.90
N LYS A 101 6.07 15.87 -17.14
CA LYS A 101 6.50 16.59 -18.35
C LYS A 101 5.76 17.90 -18.55
N LEU A 102 4.47 17.96 -18.20
CA LEU A 102 3.70 19.20 -18.25
C LEU A 102 4.29 20.24 -17.30
N ILE A 103 4.54 19.87 -16.03
CA ILE A 103 5.07 20.79 -15.02
C ILE A 103 6.49 21.23 -15.37
N GLU A 104 7.32 20.32 -15.88
CA GLU A 104 8.69 20.63 -16.33
C GLU A 104 8.70 21.64 -17.49
N GLY A 105 7.75 21.56 -18.42
CA GLY A 105 7.66 22.47 -19.57
C GLY A 105 6.94 23.79 -19.32
N SER A 106 5.99 23.85 -18.37
CA SER A 106 5.17 25.06 -18.12
C SER A 106 5.49 25.81 -16.83
N GLY A 107 6.46 25.35 -16.03
CA GLY A 107 6.92 26.05 -14.84
C GLY A 107 5.97 25.94 -13.64
N PRO A 108 5.92 26.92 -12.74
CA PRO A 108 5.04 26.88 -11.57
C PRO A 108 3.56 27.02 -11.99
N ILE A 109 2.81 25.92 -11.98
CA ILE A 109 1.41 25.86 -12.44
C ILE A 109 0.48 25.62 -11.25
N SER A 110 -0.74 26.14 -11.33
CA SER A 110 -1.79 25.88 -10.33
C SER A 110 -2.37 24.47 -10.49
N GLN A 111 -2.73 23.83 -9.37
CA GLN A 111 -3.37 22.51 -9.39
C GLN A 111 -4.66 22.49 -10.23
N ALA A 112 -5.40 23.60 -10.27
CA ALA A 112 -6.64 23.74 -11.04
C ALA A 112 -6.38 23.73 -12.55
N GLU A 113 -5.28 24.33 -12.98
CA GLU A 113 -4.89 24.41 -14.38
C GLU A 113 -4.36 23.07 -14.89
N ILE A 114 -3.58 22.34 -14.09
CA ILE A 114 -3.17 20.96 -14.42
C ILE A 114 -4.40 20.06 -14.56
N ALA A 115 -5.40 20.20 -13.69
CA ALA A 115 -6.65 19.43 -13.80
C ALA A 115 -7.42 19.73 -15.11
N LYS A 116 -7.42 20.99 -15.57
CA LYS A 116 -8.05 21.38 -16.84
C LYS A 116 -7.31 20.81 -18.04
N VAL A 117 -5.98 20.87 -18.04
CA VAL A 117 -5.14 20.42 -19.18
C VAL A 117 -5.11 18.90 -19.28
N THR A 118 -5.11 18.20 -18.15
CA THR A 118 -5.03 16.73 -18.12
C THR A 118 -6.39 16.03 -18.17
N GLY A 119 -7.48 16.75 -17.87
CA GLY A 119 -8.84 16.17 -17.78
C GLY A 119 -9.03 15.19 -16.61
N PHE A 120 -8.08 15.10 -15.68
CA PHE A 120 -8.19 14.19 -14.54
C PHE A 120 -9.13 14.70 -13.45
N SER A 121 -9.78 13.77 -12.74
CA SER A 121 -10.57 14.11 -11.56
C SER A 121 -9.67 14.69 -10.46
N LYS A 122 -10.20 15.61 -9.66
CA LYS A 122 -9.47 16.27 -8.57
C LYS A 122 -8.82 15.26 -7.61
N SER A 123 -9.50 14.16 -7.33
CA SER A 123 -9.01 13.08 -6.46
C SER A 123 -7.85 12.31 -7.09
N LYS A 124 -7.93 11.96 -8.39
CA LYS A 124 -6.85 11.26 -9.11
C LYS A 124 -5.61 12.14 -9.22
N LEU A 125 -5.80 13.42 -9.55
CA LEU A 125 -4.71 14.40 -9.62
C LEU A 125 -4.03 14.60 -8.26
N SER A 126 -4.79 14.71 -7.17
CA SER A 126 -4.21 14.82 -5.83
C SER A 126 -3.34 13.61 -5.49
N GLY A 127 -3.82 12.40 -5.76
CA GLY A 127 -3.05 11.18 -5.50
C GLY A 127 -1.76 11.09 -6.30
N VAL A 128 -1.79 11.47 -7.59
CA VAL A 128 -0.57 11.51 -8.41
C VAL A 128 0.42 12.57 -7.91
N LEU A 129 -0.06 13.74 -7.52
CA LEU A 129 0.79 14.78 -6.93
C LEU A 129 1.39 14.34 -5.59
N ASP A 130 0.65 13.59 -4.78
CA ASP A 130 1.17 13.02 -3.53
C ASP A 130 2.32 12.04 -3.80
N VAL A 131 2.21 11.23 -4.85
CA VAL A 131 3.27 10.30 -5.29
C VAL A 131 4.49 11.04 -5.83
N LEU A 132 4.29 12.03 -6.70
CA LEU A 132 5.38 12.83 -7.28
C LEU A 132 6.12 13.65 -6.21
N GLU A 133 5.40 14.20 -5.23
CA GLU A 133 5.98 14.89 -4.08
C GLU A 133 6.73 13.92 -3.16
N ALA A 134 6.20 12.71 -2.97
CA ALA A 134 6.87 11.67 -2.21
C ALA A 134 8.20 11.26 -2.87
N TYR A 135 8.26 11.19 -4.20
CA TYR A 135 9.49 10.99 -4.97
C TYR A 135 10.45 12.20 -4.95
N GLY A 136 10.01 13.36 -4.44
CA GLY A 136 10.83 14.56 -4.39
C GLY A 136 10.99 15.26 -5.74
N LEU A 137 10.17 14.93 -6.74
CA LEU A 137 10.20 15.54 -8.07
C LEU A 137 9.50 16.90 -8.10
N ILE A 138 8.51 17.09 -7.23
CA ILE A 138 7.72 18.33 -7.15
C ILE A 138 7.62 18.80 -5.71
N THR A 139 7.39 20.10 -5.55
CA THR A 139 7.08 20.73 -4.26
C THR A 139 5.75 21.47 -4.38
N ARG A 140 4.89 21.30 -3.37
CA ARG A 140 3.64 22.07 -3.27
C ARG A 140 3.84 23.26 -2.35
N ARG A 141 3.48 24.45 -2.86
CA ARG A 141 3.43 25.69 -2.09
C ARG A 141 2.00 26.23 -2.12
N ARG A 142 1.50 26.61 -0.94
CA ARG A 142 0.17 27.23 -0.83
C ARG A 142 0.27 28.71 -1.22
N ARG A 143 -0.52 29.15 -2.20
CA ARG A 143 -0.69 30.57 -2.55
C ARG A 143 -2.18 30.92 -2.45
N GLY A 144 -2.57 31.46 -1.30
CA GLY A 144 -3.97 31.80 -1.02
C GLY A 144 -4.89 30.57 -0.95
N ARG A 145 -5.91 30.53 -1.83
CA ARG A 145 -6.87 29.42 -1.95
C ARG A 145 -6.38 28.28 -2.86
N GLU A 146 -5.28 28.48 -3.57
CA GLU A 146 -4.77 27.52 -4.54
C GLU A 146 -3.39 26.99 -4.16
N ASN A 147 -3.09 25.77 -4.59
CA ASN A 147 -1.77 25.17 -4.45
C ASN A 147 -1.03 25.32 -5.76
N ILE A 148 0.15 25.93 -5.71
CA ILE A 148 1.09 26.00 -6.83
C ILE A 148 2.04 24.83 -6.70
N ILE A 149 2.29 24.17 -7.83
CA ILE A 149 3.19 23.04 -7.93
C ILE A 149 4.39 23.52 -8.74
N ALA A 150 5.59 23.33 -8.18
CA ALA A 150 6.84 23.64 -8.86
C ALA A 150 7.72 22.38 -8.87
N CYS A 151 8.51 22.21 -9.94
CA CYS A 151 9.54 21.19 -9.98
C CYS A 151 10.54 21.42 -8.84
N SER A 152 10.89 20.35 -8.13
CA SER A 152 11.97 20.39 -7.15
C SER A 152 13.29 20.33 -7.92
N GLY A 153 14.10 21.38 -7.79
CA GLY A 153 15.39 21.51 -8.48
C GLY A 153 15.31 22.33 -9.77
N THR A 154 15.25 23.64 -9.60
CA THR A 154 16.09 24.61 -10.31
C THR A 154 16.88 25.37 -9.27
#